data_AF-A0A8H3D552-F1
#
_entry.id   AF-A0A8H3D552-F1
#
_cell.length_a   1.000
_cell.length_b   1.000
_cell.length_c   1.000
_cell.angle_alpha   90.00
_cell.angle_beta   90.00
_cell.angle_gamma   90.00
#
_symmetry.space_group_name_H-M   'P 1'
#
loop_
_entity.id
_entity.type
_entity.pdbx_description
1 polymer ?
#
loop_
_entity_poly.entity_id
_entity_poly.type
_entity_poly.pdbx_seq_one_letter_code
_entity_poly.pdbx_strand_id
1 'polypeptide(L)'
;MLLSGTLLTLAACTLVGAVKWSETKNVLAFGDSYTFVAGTMGHTNFSFFGDRLNLTVTSEQVHTSEIIYNRTSSGGANWIEIITGCYKGRPSKCPRALWNFAFAGTAIDPAIITSHTEWVVPMTEQVGQWVQAWEDNLLEAPGNNSLAAFFIGINDTSDVKGWTNITDWTAFWGREMDSYFKAVEQVYNTSLRSFLFLNVPTRDRSPGSIGRPNVANQIAQVRNFNSLLEQRVNAFRASKDDATVILFDTNKPMDEVLDSPH
;
A
#
# COMPACT_ATOMS: atom_id res chain seq x y z
N MET A 1 -19.58 -30.34 -0.65
CA MET A 1 -19.64 -29.72 -1.99
C MET A 1 -19.44 -28.22 -1.79
N LEU A 2 -18.20 -27.75 -1.63
CA LEU A 2 -17.30 -27.31 -2.72
C LEU A 2 -17.97 -26.26 -3.61
N LEU A 3 -18.03 -25.00 -3.13
CA LEU A 3 -18.25 -23.80 -3.96
C LEU A 3 -17.88 -22.48 -3.25
N SER A 4 -17.10 -22.52 -2.16
CA SER A 4 -16.63 -21.32 -1.44
C SER A 4 -15.29 -20.77 -1.93
N GLY A 5 -14.69 -21.39 -2.95
CA GLY A 5 -13.39 -20.97 -3.51
C GLY A 5 -13.46 -20.12 -4.77
N THR A 6 -14.65 -19.90 -5.34
CA THR A 6 -14.80 -19.49 -6.75
C THR A 6 -14.94 -17.97 -6.97
N LEU A 7 -15.32 -17.18 -5.95
CA LEU A 7 -15.40 -15.72 -6.12
C LEU A 7 -14.06 -15.00 -5.91
N LEU A 8 -13.18 -15.48 -5.01
CA LEU A 8 -11.81 -14.94 -4.90
C LEU A 8 -10.90 -15.34 -6.08
N THR A 9 -11.19 -16.45 -6.77
CA THR A 9 -10.35 -16.94 -7.88
C THR A 9 -10.61 -16.24 -9.21
N LEU A 10 -11.80 -15.69 -9.46
CA LEU A 10 -12.07 -15.00 -10.73
C LEU A 10 -11.44 -13.60 -10.80
N ALA A 11 -11.38 -12.86 -9.69
CA ALA A 11 -10.64 -11.59 -9.62
C ALA A 11 -9.11 -11.82 -9.71
N ALA A 12 -8.62 -12.96 -9.20
CA ALA A 12 -7.22 -13.34 -9.32
C ALA A 12 -6.80 -13.67 -10.77
N CYS A 13 -7.69 -14.23 -11.61
CA CYS A 13 -7.34 -14.64 -12.97
C CYS A 13 -7.07 -13.48 -13.94
N THR A 14 -7.70 -12.32 -13.77
CA THR A 14 -7.42 -11.12 -14.59
C THR A 14 -6.14 -10.41 -14.17
N LEU A 15 -5.81 -10.45 -12.87
CA LEU A 15 -4.54 -9.97 -12.30
C LEU A 15 -3.31 -10.74 -12.81
N VAL A 16 -3.44 -12.07 -13.00
CA VAL A 16 -2.34 -12.99 -13.37
C VAL A 16 -1.83 -12.79 -14.81
N GLY A 17 -2.66 -12.29 -15.72
CA GLY A 17 -2.26 -12.05 -17.12
C GLY A 17 -1.59 -10.70 -17.34
N ALA A 18 -2.01 -9.66 -16.60
CA ALA A 18 -1.49 -8.31 -16.74
C ALA A 18 -0.15 -8.15 -16.01
N VAL A 19 -0.10 -8.46 -14.70
CA VAL A 19 1.16 -8.63 -13.97
C VAL A 19 1.55 -10.07 -14.22
N LYS A 20 2.69 -10.32 -14.88
CA LYS A 20 3.25 -11.67 -15.12
C LYS A 20 3.58 -12.36 -13.79
N TRP A 21 2.58 -12.68 -13.00
CA TRP A 21 2.69 -13.00 -11.58
C TRP A 21 3.43 -14.32 -11.34
N SER A 22 3.32 -15.24 -12.29
CA SER A 22 4.12 -16.46 -12.35
C SER A 22 5.62 -16.18 -12.48
N GLU A 23 6.01 -15.04 -13.06
CA GLU A 23 7.40 -14.60 -13.23
C GLU A 23 7.85 -13.65 -12.10
N THR A 24 6.92 -13.07 -11.34
CA THR A 24 7.23 -12.18 -10.21
C THR A 24 7.89 -12.95 -9.07
N LYS A 25 9.11 -12.52 -8.73
CA LYS A 25 9.95 -13.06 -7.64
C LYS A 25 10.09 -12.09 -6.48
N ASN A 26 10.00 -10.79 -6.74
CA ASN A 26 10.18 -9.73 -5.75
C ASN A 26 8.93 -8.86 -5.66
N VAL A 27 8.50 -8.55 -4.45
CA VAL A 27 7.41 -7.62 -4.18
C VAL A 27 7.91 -6.52 -3.27
N LEU A 28 7.78 -5.28 -3.73
CA LEU A 28 7.99 -4.07 -2.97
C LEU A 28 6.61 -3.55 -2.57
N ALA A 29 6.40 -3.32 -1.28
CA ALA A 29 5.10 -2.90 -0.78
C ALA A 29 5.21 -1.57 -0.04
N PHE A 30 4.38 -0.60 -0.44
CA PHE A 30 4.25 0.71 0.16
C PHE A 30 2.81 0.89 0.63
N GLY A 31 2.62 1.52 1.80
CA GLY A 31 1.28 1.67 2.33
C GLY A 31 1.21 1.89 3.82
N ASP A 32 0.05 1.56 4.38
CA ASP A 32 -0.27 1.71 5.80
C ASP A 32 -0.52 0.37 6.51
N SER A 33 -1.36 0.38 7.55
CA SER A 33 -1.71 -0.78 8.35
C SER A 33 -2.38 -1.90 7.55
N TYR A 34 -2.97 -1.56 6.39
CA TYR A 34 -3.55 -2.53 5.47
C TYR A 34 -2.49 -3.34 4.74
N THR A 35 -1.21 -2.96 4.79
CA THR A 35 -0.09 -3.66 4.13
C THR A 35 1.09 -3.95 5.07
N PHE A 36 1.15 -3.28 6.22
CA PHE A 36 2.21 -3.46 7.22
C PHE A 36 2.44 -4.92 7.65
N VAL A 37 3.73 -5.28 7.77
CA VAL A 37 4.23 -6.50 8.42
C VAL A 37 5.33 -6.14 9.42
N ALA A 38 5.32 -6.75 10.61
CA ALA A 38 6.33 -6.46 11.63
C ALA A 38 7.69 -7.10 11.32
N GLY A 39 8.76 -6.32 11.46
CA GLY A 39 10.15 -6.80 11.44
C GLY A 39 10.76 -6.81 12.85
N THR A 40 11.74 -7.68 13.08
CA THR A 40 12.52 -7.70 14.34
C THR A 40 13.34 -6.42 14.57
N MET A 41 13.61 -5.65 13.52
CA MET A 41 14.32 -4.37 13.57
C MET A 41 13.46 -3.18 13.09
N GLY A 42 12.15 -3.37 13.00
CA GLY A 42 11.19 -2.31 12.69
C GLY A 42 10.70 -1.59 13.93
N HIS A 43 9.90 -0.56 13.74
CA HIS A 43 9.14 0.04 14.82
C HIS A 43 8.08 -0.95 15.29
N THR A 44 8.09 -1.27 16.58
CA THR A 44 7.30 -2.38 17.14
C THR A 44 5.81 -2.20 16.87
N ASN A 45 5.22 -3.11 16.09
CA ASN A 45 3.82 -3.09 15.61
C ASN A 45 3.48 -2.05 14.52
N PHE A 46 4.47 -1.40 13.90
CA PHE A 46 4.22 -0.37 12.89
C PHE A 46 5.02 -0.50 11.60
N SER A 47 6.21 -1.09 11.59
CA SER A 47 6.99 -1.27 10.35
C SER A 47 7.89 -2.51 10.35
N PHE A 48 8.41 -2.84 9.17
CA PHE A 48 9.54 -3.76 9.02
C PHE A 48 10.89 -3.04 9.09
N PHE A 49 10.99 -1.86 8.44
CA PHE A 49 12.18 -1.01 8.41
C PHE A 49 12.01 0.23 9.29
N GLY A 50 12.67 0.25 10.46
CA GLY A 50 12.89 1.46 11.25
C GLY A 50 11.69 2.39 11.43
N ASP A 51 11.95 3.69 11.60
CA ASP A 51 10.93 4.72 11.73
C ASP A 51 11.45 6.11 11.32
N ARG A 52 10.58 7.12 11.51
CA ARG A 52 10.80 8.56 11.38
C ARG A 52 12.19 9.05 11.81
N LEU A 53 12.58 8.59 13.00
CA LEU A 53 13.71 9.13 13.76
C LEU A 53 15.04 8.62 13.21
N ASN A 54 15.01 7.49 12.49
CA ASN A 54 16.14 6.98 11.73
C ASN A 54 15.63 6.29 10.45
N LEU A 55 15.40 7.10 9.42
CA LEU A 55 14.84 6.67 8.14
C LEU A 55 15.76 5.74 7.33
N THR A 56 17.07 5.80 7.56
CA THR A 56 18.05 5.08 6.73
C THR A 56 17.88 3.57 6.84
N VAL A 57 17.72 2.91 5.70
CA VAL A 57 17.74 1.45 5.62
C VAL A 57 19.19 0.97 5.64
N THR A 58 19.51 0.08 6.57
CA THR A 58 20.88 -0.43 6.73
C THR A 58 21.05 -1.83 6.15
N SER A 59 22.28 -2.16 5.76
CA SER A 59 22.65 -3.53 5.35
C SER A 59 22.32 -4.57 6.43
N GLU A 60 22.48 -4.21 7.71
CA GLU A 60 22.09 -5.08 8.82
C GLU A 60 20.60 -5.38 8.78
N GLN A 61 19.74 -4.36 8.73
CA GLN A 61 18.28 -4.55 8.65
C GLN A 61 17.89 -5.44 7.46
N VAL A 62 18.49 -5.21 6.29
CA VAL A 62 18.20 -6.00 5.08
C VAL A 62 18.58 -7.48 5.23
N HIS A 63 19.68 -7.79 5.89
CA HIS A 63 20.22 -9.16 5.95
C HIS A 63 19.83 -9.94 7.20
N THR A 64 19.50 -9.27 8.31
CA THR A 64 19.27 -9.90 9.62
C THR A 64 17.85 -9.70 10.15
N SER A 65 17.12 -8.66 9.72
CA SER A 65 15.73 -8.47 10.16
C SER A 65 14.83 -9.59 9.64
N GLU A 66 13.93 -10.06 10.49
CA GLU A 66 13.01 -11.16 10.20
C GLU A 66 11.57 -10.68 10.34
N ILE A 67 10.71 -11.12 9.42
CA ILE A 67 9.27 -10.96 9.53
C ILE A 67 8.80 -11.78 10.73
N ILE A 68 8.07 -11.13 11.63
CA ILE A 68 7.52 -11.77 12.81
C ILE A 68 6.16 -12.34 12.47
N TYR A 69 6.01 -13.66 12.64
CA TYR A 69 4.77 -14.36 12.36
C TYR A 69 3.58 -13.76 13.12
N ASN A 70 2.47 -13.55 12.41
CA ASN A 70 1.19 -13.12 12.98
C ASN A 70 1.26 -11.79 13.75
N ARG A 71 2.13 -10.87 13.31
CA ARG A 71 2.27 -9.51 13.85
C ARG A 71 1.94 -8.49 12.76
N THR A 72 0.65 -8.29 12.56
CA THR A 72 0.07 -7.34 11.60
C THR A 72 -1.10 -6.61 12.26
N SER A 73 -1.74 -5.69 11.53
CA SER A 73 -2.98 -5.03 11.98
C SER A 73 -4.27 -5.85 11.80
N SER A 74 -4.21 -7.07 11.23
CA SER A 74 -5.39 -7.90 10.98
C SER A 74 -5.66 -8.96 12.06
N GLY A 75 -4.79 -9.09 13.08
CA GLY A 75 -4.83 -10.21 14.03
C GLY A 75 -4.47 -11.57 13.39
N GLY A 76 -4.02 -11.54 12.14
CA GLY A 76 -3.72 -12.64 11.24
C GLY A 76 -2.58 -12.29 10.29
N ALA A 77 -2.48 -13.03 9.18
CA ALA A 77 -1.66 -12.61 8.05
C ALA A 77 -2.27 -11.39 7.35
N ASN A 78 -1.43 -10.53 6.82
CA ASN A 78 -1.81 -9.45 5.92
C ASN A 78 -1.96 -9.99 4.48
N TRP A 79 -2.74 -9.32 3.61
CA TRP A 79 -2.92 -9.70 2.20
C TRP A 79 -1.57 -9.86 1.48
N ILE A 80 -0.61 -9.00 1.80
CA ILE A 80 0.70 -9.00 1.17
C ILE A 80 1.51 -10.26 1.52
N GLU A 81 1.39 -10.75 2.76
CA GLU A 81 2.00 -12.02 3.19
C GLU A 81 1.31 -13.20 2.50
N ILE A 82 -0.02 -13.13 2.33
CA ILE A 82 -0.80 -14.19 1.69
C ILE A 82 -0.38 -14.38 0.23
N ILE A 83 -0.28 -13.29 -0.54
CA ILE A 83 0.06 -13.41 -1.96
C ILE A 83 1.53 -13.79 -2.17
N THR A 84 2.43 -13.35 -1.30
CA THR A 84 3.86 -13.68 -1.40
C THR A 84 4.23 -15.04 -0.79
N GLY A 85 3.38 -15.56 0.11
CA GLY A 85 3.70 -16.70 0.96
C GLY A 85 4.73 -16.38 2.05
N CYS A 86 4.99 -15.09 2.31
CA CYS A 86 6.07 -14.60 3.16
C CYS A 86 5.56 -14.28 4.58
N TYR A 87 5.27 -15.32 5.37
CA TYR A 87 4.63 -15.16 6.69
C TYR A 87 5.60 -14.97 7.86
N LYS A 88 6.89 -15.30 7.70
CA LYS A 88 7.90 -15.21 8.75
C LYS A 88 9.33 -15.35 8.21
N GLY A 89 10.29 -14.93 9.02
CA GLY A 89 11.72 -15.09 8.73
C GLY A 89 12.23 -14.03 7.76
N ARG A 90 13.40 -14.26 7.17
CA ARG A 90 14.04 -13.26 6.31
C ARG A 90 13.24 -13.06 5.01
N PRO A 91 12.92 -11.81 4.63
CA PRO A 91 12.23 -11.49 3.37
C PRO A 91 12.80 -12.19 2.13
N SER A 92 14.12 -12.18 1.98
CA SER A 92 14.84 -12.76 0.84
C SER A 92 14.77 -14.29 0.73
N LYS A 93 14.24 -14.97 1.75
CA LYS A 93 14.11 -16.44 1.80
C LYS A 93 12.67 -16.91 1.63
N CYS A 94 11.73 -15.99 1.43
CA CYS A 94 10.34 -16.31 1.18
C CYS A 94 10.11 -16.88 -0.23
N PRO A 95 8.97 -17.58 -0.49
CA PRO A 95 8.63 -18.07 -1.82
C PRO A 95 8.63 -16.97 -2.90
N ARG A 96 8.17 -15.77 -2.53
CA ARG A 96 8.45 -14.51 -3.21
C ARG A 96 9.05 -13.56 -2.18
N ALA A 97 10.15 -12.90 -2.52
CA ALA A 97 10.77 -11.94 -1.62
C ALA A 97 9.82 -10.76 -1.37
N LEU A 98 9.68 -10.36 -0.11
CA LEU A 98 8.78 -9.29 0.32
C LEU A 98 9.55 -8.16 1.00
N TRP A 99 9.88 -7.11 0.25
CA TRP A 99 10.47 -5.90 0.80
C TRP A 99 9.36 -4.91 1.14
N ASN A 100 8.91 -4.97 2.39
CA ASN A 100 7.75 -4.21 2.84
C ASN A 100 8.17 -2.93 3.57
N PHE A 101 7.89 -1.80 2.94
CA PHE A 101 8.15 -0.46 3.47
C PHE A 101 6.90 0.18 4.10
N ALA A 102 5.76 -0.53 4.10
CA ALA A 102 4.52 0.00 4.65
C ALA A 102 4.66 0.31 6.16
N PHE A 103 4.10 1.44 6.56
CA PHE A 103 4.14 1.95 7.92
C PHE A 103 2.73 2.15 8.46
N ALA A 104 2.34 1.41 9.50
CA ALA A 104 0.98 1.46 10.02
C ALA A 104 0.58 2.87 10.48
N GLY A 105 -0.64 3.31 10.13
CA GLY A 105 -1.18 4.62 10.53
C GLY A 105 -0.66 5.82 9.73
N THR A 106 0.04 5.57 8.62
CA THR A 106 0.64 6.64 7.81
C THR A 106 -0.29 7.22 6.74
N ALA A 107 -0.05 8.48 6.39
CA ALA A 107 -0.64 9.19 5.27
C ALA A 107 0.35 9.27 4.08
N ILE A 108 -0.05 9.90 2.98
CA ILE A 108 0.79 10.01 1.77
C ILE A 108 1.91 11.05 1.96
N ASP A 109 1.55 12.33 2.15
CA ASP A 109 2.50 13.43 2.23
C ASP A 109 2.32 14.25 3.54
N PRO A 110 3.35 14.33 4.41
CA PRO A 110 3.25 15.05 5.67
C PRO A 110 3.11 16.57 5.51
N ALA A 111 3.44 17.12 4.32
CA ALA A 111 3.28 18.53 4.01
C ALA A 111 1.83 18.89 3.66
N ILE A 112 0.98 17.91 3.33
CA ILE A 112 -0.44 18.13 3.03
C ILE A 112 -1.31 17.66 4.21
N ILE A 113 -1.04 16.46 4.74
CA ILE A 113 -1.68 15.91 5.93
C ILE A 113 -0.60 15.58 6.96
N THR A 114 -0.52 16.36 8.04
CA THR A 114 0.51 16.20 9.06
C THR A 114 0.38 14.86 9.79
N SER A 115 1.49 14.14 9.91
CA SER A 115 1.56 12.89 10.68
C SER A 115 1.14 13.08 12.13
N HIS A 116 0.46 12.08 12.70
CA HIS A 116 0.03 12.11 14.10
C HIS A 116 1.19 12.11 15.11
N THR A 117 2.33 11.54 14.72
CA THR A 117 3.54 11.46 15.53
C THR A 117 4.77 11.63 14.64
N GLU A 118 5.88 12.07 15.22
CA GLU A 118 7.14 12.34 14.49
C GLU A 118 7.82 11.07 13.96
N TRP A 119 7.54 9.92 14.56
CA TRP A 119 8.14 8.63 14.18
C TRP A 119 7.40 7.92 13.05
N VAL A 120 6.21 8.37 12.64
CA VAL A 120 5.49 7.77 11.50
C VAL A 120 6.23 8.09 10.20
N VAL A 121 6.41 7.09 9.33
CA VAL A 121 7.02 7.23 7.99
C VAL A 121 5.94 7.40 6.92
N PRO A 122 5.73 8.61 6.36
CA PRO A 122 4.82 8.88 5.25
C PRO A 122 5.18 8.09 4.00
N MET A 123 4.21 7.81 3.13
CA MET A 123 4.46 7.01 1.91
C MET A 123 5.55 7.62 1.02
N THR A 124 5.61 8.94 0.91
CA THR A 124 6.69 9.64 0.17
C THR A 124 8.08 9.34 0.75
N GLU A 125 8.21 9.19 2.07
CA GLU A 125 9.46 8.84 2.74
C GLU A 125 9.74 7.32 2.70
N GLN A 126 8.70 6.46 2.71
CA GLN A 126 8.86 5.02 2.44
C GLN A 126 9.48 4.77 1.06
N VAL A 127 9.05 5.54 0.05
CA VAL A 127 9.65 5.52 -1.28
C VAL A 127 11.10 6.02 -1.23
N GLY A 128 11.39 7.03 -0.40
CA GLY A 128 12.76 7.48 -0.13
C GLY A 128 13.65 6.36 0.45
N GLN A 129 13.13 5.58 1.40
CA GLN A 129 13.84 4.41 1.95
C GLN A 129 14.16 3.37 0.87
N TRP A 130 13.21 3.11 -0.04
CA TRP A 130 13.44 2.23 -1.18
C TRP A 130 14.54 2.78 -2.11
N VAL A 131 14.42 4.03 -2.55
CA VAL A 131 15.38 4.66 -3.46
C VAL A 131 16.79 4.65 -2.86
N GLN A 132 16.92 5.01 -1.59
CA GLN A 132 18.21 4.97 -0.87
C GLN A 132 18.78 3.54 -0.83
N ALA A 133 17.97 2.55 -0.43
CA ALA A 133 18.44 1.15 -0.37
C ALA A 133 18.84 0.58 -1.75
N TRP A 134 18.18 1.05 -2.82
CA TRP A 134 18.52 0.68 -4.19
C TRP A 134 19.83 1.34 -4.67
N GLU A 135 19.99 2.65 -4.44
CA GLU A 135 21.23 3.39 -4.79
C GLU A 135 22.45 2.81 -4.06
N ASP A 136 22.29 2.42 -2.80
CA ASP A 136 23.33 1.80 -1.98
C ASP A 136 23.55 0.30 -2.30
N ASN A 137 22.82 -0.26 -3.26
CA ASN A 137 22.87 -1.69 -3.64
C ASN A 137 22.58 -2.65 -2.47
N LEU A 138 21.76 -2.22 -1.50
CA LEU A 138 21.34 -3.07 -0.38
C LEU A 138 20.21 -4.01 -0.79
N LEU A 139 19.30 -3.52 -1.63
CA LEU A 139 18.16 -4.27 -2.15
C LEU A 139 18.18 -4.31 -3.66
N GLU A 140 18.06 -5.51 -4.24
CA GLU A 140 17.94 -5.68 -5.67
C GLU A 140 16.47 -5.50 -6.11
N ALA A 141 16.18 -4.56 -7.03
CA ALA A 141 14.94 -4.63 -7.81
C ALA A 141 15.11 -4.23 -9.30
N PRO A 142 15.74 -5.08 -10.12
CA PRO A 142 16.23 -4.64 -11.42
C PRO A 142 15.48 -5.32 -12.57
N GLY A 143 14.16 -5.12 -12.68
CA GLY A 143 13.42 -5.40 -13.92
C GLY A 143 12.13 -6.22 -13.79
N ASN A 144 11.89 -7.09 -14.77
CA ASN A 144 10.56 -7.63 -15.09
C ASN A 144 9.98 -8.64 -14.09
N ASN A 145 10.77 -9.08 -13.09
CA ASN A 145 10.35 -10.02 -12.06
C ASN A 145 9.97 -9.34 -10.73
N SER A 146 9.80 -8.02 -10.74
CA SER A 146 9.44 -7.23 -9.57
C SER A 146 8.04 -6.61 -9.71
N LEU A 147 7.33 -6.49 -8.60
CA LEU A 147 6.07 -5.75 -8.47
C LEU A 147 6.21 -4.68 -7.40
N ALA A 148 5.86 -3.43 -7.72
CA ALA A 148 5.60 -2.40 -6.72
C ALA A 148 4.10 -2.33 -6.42
N ALA A 149 3.72 -2.56 -5.18
CA ALA A 149 2.35 -2.47 -4.71
C ALA A 149 2.17 -1.25 -3.80
N PHE A 150 1.13 -0.46 -4.07
CA PHE A 150 0.75 0.69 -3.26
C PHE A 150 -0.68 0.53 -2.74
N PHE A 151 -0.82 0.53 -1.41
CA PHE A 151 -2.12 0.57 -0.75
C PHE A 151 -2.10 1.61 0.38
N ILE A 152 -2.56 2.81 0.04
CA ILE A 152 -2.45 4.03 0.87
C ILE A 152 -3.65 4.95 0.60
N GLY A 153 -3.90 5.94 1.46
CA GLY A 153 -5.05 6.86 1.40
C GLY A 153 -6.13 6.56 2.45
N ILE A 154 -6.00 5.45 3.17
CA ILE A 154 -6.94 5.05 4.22
C ILE A 154 -6.86 6.06 5.37
N ASN A 155 -5.67 6.38 5.88
CA ASN A 155 -5.54 7.35 6.96
C ASN A 155 -5.87 8.77 6.47
N ASP A 156 -5.43 9.14 5.27
CA ASP A 156 -5.72 10.45 4.65
C ASP A 156 -7.22 10.75 4.63
N THR A 157 -8.02 9.83 4.06
CA THR A 157 -9.49 9.96 4.03
C THR A 157 -10.13 9.86 5.41
N SER A 158 -9.47 9.22 6.39
CA SER A 158 -9.94 9.16 7.77
C SER A 158 -9.71 10.46 8.52
N ASP A 159 -8.59 11.12 8.30
CA ASP A 159 -8.15 12.28 9.09
C ASP A 159 -8.89 13.53 8.68
N VAL A 160 -9.19 13.67 7.38
CA VAL A 160 -9.92 14.82 6.86
C VAL A 160 -11.43 14.74 7.09
N LYS A 161 -11.96 13.61 7.60
CA LYS A 161 -13.42 13.41 7.74
C LYS A 161 -14.09 14.48 8.63
N GLY A 162 -13.36 15.06 9.58
CA GLY A 162 -13.85 16.11 10.47
C GLY A 162 -13.56 17.53 10.00
N TRP A 163 -12.85 17.71 8.87
CA TRP A 163 -12.44 19.02 8.40
C TRP A 163 -13.59 19.76 7.73
N THR A 164 -13.74 21.04 8.05
CA THR A 164 -14.79 21.92 7.50
C THR A 164 -14.21 23.13 6.77
N ASN A 165 -12.89 23.28 6.76
CA ASN A 165 -12.16 24.40 6.18
C ASN A 165 -11.75 24.16 4.71
N ILE A 166 -11.95 22.96 4.18
CA ILE A 166 -11.69 22.64 2.77
C ILE A 166 -12.97 22.85 1.97
N THR A 167 -12.92 23.78 1.01
CA THR A 167 -14.05 24.11 0.12
C THR A 167 -13.90 23.51 -1.27
N ASP A 168 -12.68 23.23 -1.71
CA ASP A 168 -12.36 22.57 -2.98
C ASP A 168 -11.62 21.25 -2.73
N TRP A 169 -12.40 20.18 -2.57
CA TRP A 169 -11.87 18.83 -2.35
C TRP A 169 -11.16 18.26 -3.58
N THR A 170 -11.55 18.66 -4.79
CA THR A 170 -10.89 18.21 -6.02
C THR A 170 -9.48 18.77 -6.09
N ALA A 171 -9.30 20.06 -5.82
CA ALA A 171 -7.97 20.68 -5.77
C ALA A 171 -7.13 20.15 -4.61
N PHE A 172 -7.74 19.89 -3.44
CA PHE A 172 -7.05 19.29 -2.30
C PHE A 172 -6.49 17.91 -2.65
N TRP A 173 -7.35 16.97 -3.08
CA TRP A 173 -6.91 15.63 -3.46
C TRP A 173 -6.04 15.63 -4.71
N GLY A 174 -6.20 16.61 -5.60
CA GLY A 174 -5.32 16.83 -6.74
C GLY A 174 -3.85 17.01 -6.32
N ARG A 175 -3.59 17.81 -5.27
CA ARG A 175 -2.24 18.00 -4.71
C ARG A 175 -1.70 16.72 -4.07
N GLU A 176 -2.53 16.00 -3.32
CA GLU A 176 -2.14 14.71 -2.73
C GLU A 176 -1.74 13.71 -3.82
N MET A 177 -2.52 13.65 -4.90
CA MET A 177 -2.23 12.79 -6.04
C MET A 177 -0.99 13.21 -6.82
N ASP A 178 -0.69 14.50 -6.91
CA ASP A 178 0.58 14.95 -7.49
C ASP A 178 1.77 14.45 -6.66
N SER A 179 1.66 14.50 -5.32
CA SER A 179 2.70 13.96 -4.43
C SER A 179 2.81 12.44 -4.53
N TYR A 180 1.68 11.73 -4.53
CA TYR A 180 1.63 10.27 -4.70
C TYR A 180 2.32 9.86 -6.00
N PHE A 181 1.92 10.42 -7.14
CA PHE A 181 2.47 10.00 -8.42
C PHE A 181 3.91 10.46 -8.64
N LYS A 182 4.36 11.55 -8.00
CA LYS A 182 5.79 11.88 -7.94
C LYS A 182 6.60 10.81 -7.20
N ALA A 183 6.06 10.20 -6.15
CA ALA A 183 6.70 9.09 -5.45
C ALA A 183 6.69 7.81 -6.32
N VAL A 184 5.58 7.52 -7.00
CA VAL A 184 5.49 6.42 -7.98
C VAL A 184 6.54 6.57 -9.09
N GLU A 185 6.73 7.77 -9.61
CA GLU A 185 7.76 8.05 -10.62
C GLU A 185 9.17 7.76 -10.12
N GLN A 186 9.48 8.04 -8.85
CA GLN A 186 10.77 7.68 -8.26
C GLN A 186 10.98 6.17 -8.25
N VAL A 187 9.96 5.38 -7.90
CA VAL A 187 10.02 3.91 -7.98
C VAL A 187 10.16 3.42 -9.43
N TYR A 188 9.48 4.04 -10.38
CA TYR A 188 9.66 3.73 -11.81
C TYR A 188 11.08 3.99 -12.31
N ASN A 189 11.72 5.05 -11.80
CA ASN A 189 13.09 5.40 -12.16
C ASN A 189 14.14 4.42 -11.61
N THR A 190 13.79 3.55 -10.65
CA THR A 190 14.66 2.45 -10.19
C THR A 190 14.50 1.18 -11.04
N SER A 191 14.07 1.31 -12.31
CA SER A 191 13.87 0.23 -13.30
C SER A 191 12.71 -0.75 -13.05
N LEU A 192 11.78 -0.44 -12.14
CA LEU A 192 10.57 -1.24 -11.98
C LEU A 192 9.57 -0.98 -13.11
N ARG A 193 8.89 -2.05 -13.55
CA ARG A 193 7.93 -2.02 -14.68
C ARG A 193 6.59 -2.67 -14.39
N SER A 194 6.35 -3.16 -13.19
CA SER A 194 5.02 -3.66 -12.79
C SER A 194 4.55 -2.93 -11.55
N PHE A 195 3.35 -2.35 -11.64
CA PHE A 195 2.74 -1.54 -10.58
C PHE A 195 1.33 -2.03 -10.29
N LEU A 196 1.02 -2.21 -9.01
CA LEU A 196 -0.29 -2.52 -8.50
C LEU A 196 -0.73 -1.40 -7.55
N PHE A 197 -1.86 -0.79 -7.87
CA PHE A 197 -2.51 0.23 -7.05
C PHE A 197 -3.78 -0.38 -6.46
N LEU A 198 -3.98 -0.20 -5.16
CA LEU A 198 -5.22 -0.58 -4.48
C LEU A 198 -5.93 0.71 -4.07
N ASN A 199 -7.20 0.85 -4.49
CA ASN A 199 -8.01 1.99 -4.07
C ASN A 199 -8.44 1.87 -2.59
N VAL A 200 -8.93 2.95 -1.99
CA VAL A 200 -9.35 2.96 -0.58
C VAL A 200 -10.66 2.17 -0.42
N PRO A 201 -10.70 1.17 0.48
CA PRO A 201 -11.92 0.40 0.72
C PRO A 201 -12.98 1.26 1.39
N THR A 202 -14.23 0.82 1.30
CA THR A 202 -15.27 1.45 2.11
C THR A 202 -15.00 1.23 3.59
N ARG A 203 -15.42 2.17 4.43
CA ARG A 203 -15.28 2.08 5.90
C ARG A 203 -16.50 2.59 6.65
N ASP A 204 -17.55 2.97 5.95
CA ASP A 204 -18.79 3.46 6.55
C ASP A 204 -19.44 2.44 7.50
N ARG A 205 -19.24 1.16 7.23
CA ARG A 205 -19.71 0.03 8.06
C ARG A 205 -18.69 -0.44 9.11
N SER A 206 -17.52 0.20 9.20
CA SER A 206 -16.53 -0.17 10.22
C SER A 206 -17.01 0.20 11.63
N PRO A 207 -16.63 -0.56 12.68
CA PRO A 207 -17.02 -0.24 14.06
C PRO A 207 -16.68 1.20 14.49
N GLY A 208 -15.59 1.76 13.95
CA GLY A 208 -15.17 3.15 14.23
C GLY A 208 -16.05 4.23 13.58
N SER A 209 -16.85 3.86 12.58
CA SER A 209 -17.70 4.77 11.80
C SER A 209 -19.16 4.75 12.24
N ILE A 210 -19.67 3.62 12.75
CA ILE A 210 -21.08 3.49 13.14
C ILE A 210 -21.50 4.57 14.15
N GLY A 211 -22.56 5.31 13.83
CA GLY A 211 -23.12 6.36 14.68
C GLY A 211 -22.32 7.67 14.72
N ARG A 212 -21.28 7.83 13.90
CA ARG A 212 -20.49 9.07 13.86
C ARG A 212 -21.08 10.09 12.86
N PRO A 213 -21.17 11.38 13.21
CA PRO A 213 -21.78 12.40 12.35
C PRO A 213 -20.95 12.69 11.08
N ASN A 214 -19.67 12.31 11.05
CA ASN A 214 -18.74 12.57 9.95
C ASN A 214 -18.62 11.41 8.94
N VAL A 215 -19.42 10.35 9.06
CA VAL A 215 -19.39 9.22 8.10
C VAL A 215 -19.76 9.67 6.70
N ALA A 216 -20.76 10.53 6.55
CA ALA A 216 -21.16 11.03 5.23
C ALA A 216 -20.01 11.75 4.52
N ASN A 217 -19.25 12.57 5.24
CA ASN A 217 -18.06 13.22 4.69
C ASN A 217 -16.97 12.18 4.39
N GLN A 218 -16.73 11.20 5.26
CA GLN A 218 -15.76 10.13 5.02
C GLN A 218 -16.08 9.36 3.73
N ILE A 219 -17.34 8.98 3.50
CA ILE A 219 -17.79 8.32 2.25
C ILE A 219 -17.51 9.21 1.04
N ALA A 220 -17.84 10.50 1.13
CA ALA A 220 -17.58 11.45 0.06
C ALA A 220 -16.09 11.58 -0.26
N GLN A 221 -15.23 11.62 0.77
CA GLN A 221 -13.78 11.73 0.57
C GLN A 221 -13.15 10.45 0.03
N VAL A 222 -13.61 9.27 0.45
CA VAL A 222 -13.19 8.00 -0.18
C VAL A 222 -13.55 7.98 -1.67
N ARG A 223 -14.76 8.44 -2.03
CA ARG A 223 -15.17 8.52 -3.44
C ARG A 223 -14.32 9.50 -4.25
N ASN A 224 -14.07 10.70 -3.71
CA ASN A 224 -13.26 11.72 -4.37
C ASN A 224 -11.82 11.22 -4.58
N PHE A 225 -11.21 10.65 -3.53
CA PHE A 225 -9.88 10.07 -3.58
C PHE A 225 -9.78 8.96 -4.62
N ASN A 226 -10.69 7.97 -4.58
CA ASN A 226 -10.66 6.83 -5.50
C ASN A 226 -10.86 7.24 -6.96
N SER A 227 -11.74 8.21 -7.23
CA SER A 227 -11.95 8.75 -8.58
C SER A 227 -10.69 9.42 -9.13
N LEU A 228 -10.00 10.23 -8.31
CA LEU A 228 -8.77 10.89 -8.72
C LEU A 228 -7.59 9.91 -8.84
N LEU A 229 -7.51 8.91 -7.96
CA LEU A 229 -6.55 7.81 -8.07
C LEU A 229 -6.72 7.08 -9.41
N GLU A 230 -7.93 6.69 -9.77
CA GLU A 230 -8.20 6.03 -11.05
C GLU A 230 -7.75 6.86 -12.25
N GLN A 231 -8.09 8.16 -12.25
CA GLN A 231 -7.65 9.09 -13.30
C GLN A 231 -6.12 9.13 -13.42
N ARG A 232 -5.41 9.19 -12.30
CA ARG A 232 -3.94 9.29 -12.27
C ARG A 232 -3.26 7.97 -12.62
N VAL A 233 -3.82 6.83 -12.19
CA VAL A 233 -3.35 5.50 -12.61
C VAL A 233 -3.51 5.35 -14.14
N ASN A 234 -4.63 5.78 -14.70
CA ASN A 234 -4.85 5.74 -16.15
C ASN A 234 -3.87 6.66 -16.90
N ALA A 235 -3.60 7.85 -16.38
CA ALA A 235 -2.61 8.77 -16.95
C ALA A 235 -1.17 8.19 -16.88
N PHE A 236 -0.80 7.57 -15.76
CA PHE A 236 0.49 6.90 -15.60
C PHE A 236 0.63 5.70 -16.55
N ARG A 237 -0.41 4.87 -16.67
CA ARG A 237 -0.44 3.77 -17.65
C ARG A 237 -0.27 4.27 -19.09
N ALA A 238 -0.90 5.38 -19.44
CA ALA A 238 -0.78 5.97 -20.77
C ALA A 238 0.59 6.59 -21.05
N SER A 239 1.31 7.06 -20.01
CA SER A 239 2.61 7.71 -20.16
C SER A 239 3.80 6.76 -20.06
N LYS A 240 3.61 5.53 -19.56
CA LYS A 240 4.64 4.49 -19.38
C LYS A 240 4.28 3.24 -20.20
N ASP A 241 4.60 3.28 -21.49
CA ASP A 241 4.29 2.21 -22.44
C ASP A 241 5.04 0.89 -22.16
N ASP A 242 6.18 0.98 -21.48
CA ASP A 242 7.00 -0.15 -21.04
C ASP A 242 6.59 -0.72 -19.66
N ALA A 243 5.55 -0.15 -19.01
CA ALA A 243 5.09 -0.57 -17.70
C ALA A 243 3.72 -1.25 -17.73
N THR A 244 3.61 -2.32 -16.94
CA THR A 244 2.32 -2.91 -16.56
C THR A 244 1.77 -2.15 -15.35
N VAL A 245 0.55 -1.65 -15.48
CA VAL A 245 -0.10 -0.84 -14.45
C VAL A 245 -1.50 -1.37 -14.17
N ILE A 246 -1.73 -1.90 -12.97
CA ILE A 246 -3.02 -2.43 -12.52
C ILE A 246 -3.59 -1.55 -11.42
N LEU A 247 -4.89 -1.23 -11.54
CA LEU A 247 -5.71 -0.75 -10.44
C LEU A 247 -6.60 -1.89 -9.97
N PHE A 248 -6.52 -2.24 -8.71
CA PHE A 248 -7.41 -3.20 -8.06
C PHE A 248 -8.43 -2.46 -7.19
N ASP A 249 -9.71 -2.73 -7.45
CA ASP A 249 -10.82 -2.18 -6.68
C ASP A 249 -11.03 -3.01 -5.40
N THR A 250 -10.63 -2.46 -4.25
CA THR A 250 -10.86 -3.04 -2.93
C THR A 250 -12.23 -2.67 -2.36
N ASN A 251 -12.85 -1.60 -2.87
CA ASN A 251 -14.09 -1.05 -2.36
C ASN A 251 -15.26 -2.01 -2.64
N LYS A 252 -15.45 -2.38 -3.90
CA LYS A 252 -16.57 -3.21 -4.34
C LYS A 252 -16.59 -4.63 -3.71
N PRO A 253 -15.48 -5.40 -3.70
CA PRO A 253 -15.50 -6.74 -3.11
C PRO A 253 -15.78 -6.75 -1.61
N MET A 254 -15.34 -5.71 -0.88
CA MET A 254 -15.62 -5.62 0.56
C MET A 254 -17.10 -5.38 0.84
N ASP A 255 -17.77 -4.52 0.06
CA ASP A 255 -19.22 -4.31 0.19
C ASP A 255 -20.00 -5.58 -0.14
N GLU A 256 -19.64 -6.28 -1.21
CA GLU A 256 -20.30 -7.54 -1.62
C GLU A 256 -20.25 -8.61 -0.51
N VAL A 257 -19.09 -8.77 0.14
CA VAL A 257 -18.93 -9.72 1.25
C VAL A 257 -19.78 -9.32 2.46
N LEU A 258 -19.86 -8.02 2.76
CA LEU A 258 -20.63 -7.54 3.89
C LEU A 258 -22.15 -7.55 3.63
N ASP A 259 -22.59 -7.44 2.38
CA ASP A 259 -23.99 -7.53 1.97
C ASP A 259 -24.49 -8.98 1.91
N SER A 260 -23.59 -9.94 1.67
CA SER A 260 -23.90 -11.37 1.57
C SER A 260 -22.92 -12.21 2.39
N PRO A 261 -23.00 -12.17 3.74
CA PRO A 261 -22.16 -12.98 4.59
C PRO A 261 -22.47 -14.47 4.40
N HIS A 262 -21.44 -15.27 4.12
CA HIS A 262 -21.53 -16.72 3.91
C HIS A 262 -21.71 -17.50 5.22
#